data_AF-A0AAW7AWD1-F1
#
_entry.id   AF-A0AAW7AWD1-F1
#
_cell.length_a   1.000
_cell.length_b   1.000
_cell.length_c   1.000
_cell.angle_alpha   90.00
_cell.angle_beta   90.00
_cell.angle_gamma   90.00
#
_symmetry.space_group_name_H-M   'P 1'
#
loop_
_entity.id
_entity.type
_entity.pdbx_description
1 polymer ?
#
loop_
_entity_poly.entity_id
_entity_poly.type
_entity_poly.pdbx_seq_one_letter_code
_entity_poly.pdbx_strand_id
1 'polypeptide(L)'
;MRTPAYHPSPFHQISRLIIVGLMVLMTATTLSASAPPARVAILPFDIHAEGDISFLREGIVDMLSSRLAWPGHVDVITKKETLAAVSSAAQADGEGRALSVGQKLGAHYVLYGSLTVFGESVSIDAKMMDVSGKREPVPFYAEARGMGEVIPQINQFAGTINTMVFNRGAAQPQMAGMPPQTGAMPYGQGTPAYDPRMHPEKLLQSGMVVEGQQAGQGYPYSQHTPNPAFIAVGPAPMADTNTDTFWKSQRLQTIITGIAMGDLDKDGLTETVVVTVNSILIFRNQGGRMSQVTELEKINTHQYVGVDVGDINGNGYPEIFVSSIGPRKDMFNSFVLEYDGSAYRRVASGLQWHFRVVPTDMAGPMLLGQKQPPTDGNLMSQPIFHMMWDGTDYVPGDVFLAGGKANVFSIAVGKIAAEENETNVIGYNEYDRITVFRPGGAIEWKSTDAHGGSLNAYQLPSKEEKTVTDSYFFPMRICTGDLDKNGRLEMIVASNKEVGNRLVRNQRFYTNSRFLSFSWSGMGMVENWKTNELSGRISDYFIGDFNNDGKKELVAALVRREGRISFSEAESIVIAYDLKDQ
;
A
#
# COMPACT_ATOMS: atom_id res chain seq x y z
N MET A 1 1.11 -98.16 37.48
CA MET A 1 1.07 -97.12 38.53
C MET A 1 0.38 -95.89 37.95
N ARG A 2 -0.65 -95.38 38.64
CA ARG A 2 -1.48 -94.23 38.24
C ARG A 2 -0.67 -92.93 38.28
N THR A 3 -0.74 -92.13 37.22
CA THR A 3 -0.41 -90.69 37.23
C THR A 3 -1.71 -89.89 37.10
N PRO A 4 -1.92 -88.83 37.89
CA PRO A 4 -3.20 -88.11 37.92
C PRO A 4 -3.31 -87.11 36.77
N ALA A 5 -4.49 -87.03 36.17
CA ALA A 5 -4.85 -86.01 35.19
C ALA A 5 -5.01 -84.65 35.87
N TYR A 6 -4.21 -83.67 35.44
CA TYR A 6 -4.31 -82.27 35.85
C TYR A 6 -5.45 -81.61 35.08
N HIS A 7 -6.60 -81.41 35.73
CA HIS A 7 -7.65 -80.52 35.23
C HIS A 7 -7.27 -79.07 35.54
N PRO A 8 -7.10 -78.18 34.55
CA PRO A 8 -6.94 -76.76 34.81
C PRO A 8 -8.26 -76.20 35.36
N SER A 9 -8.19 -75.53 36.51
CA SER A 9 -9.32 -74.90 37.18
C SER A 9 -9.85 -73.71 36.35
N PRO A 10 -11.18 -73.46 36.34
CA PRO A 10 -11.79 -72.38 35.57
C PRO A 10 -11.38 -70.96 36.03
N PHE A 11 -10.65 -70.86 37.13
CA PHE A 11 -10.17 -69.59 37.69
C PHE A 11 -9.06 -68.91 36.87
N HIS A 12 -8.29 -69.65 36.07
CA HIS A 12 -7.18 -69.07 35.29
C HIS A 12 -7.58 -68.46 33.95
N GLN A 13 -8.75 -68.84 33.40
CA GLN A 13 -9.27 -68.18 32.19
C GLN A 13 -9.97 -66.85 32.53
N ILE A 14 -10.63 -66.78 33.70
CA ILE A 14 -11.31 -65.57 34.16
C ILE A 14 -10.28 -64.48 34.54
N SER A 15 -9.13 -64.84 35.13
CA SER A 15 -8.07 -63.87 35.46
C SER A 15 -7.35 -63.31 34.23
N ARG A 16 -7.16 -64.10 33.17
CA ARG A 16 -6.58 -63.61 31.90
C ARG A 16 -7.55 -62.73 31.10
N LEU A 17 -8.85 -63.02 31.12
CA LEU A 17 -9.88 -62.18 30.49
C LEU A 17 -10.07 -60.85 31.23
N ILE A 18 -9.96 -60.83 32.56
CA ILE A 18 -10.02 -59.59 33.35
C ILE A 18 -8.76 -58.74 33.13
N ILE A 19 -7.57 -59.33 33.03
CA ILE A 19 -6.32 -58.57 32.80
C ILE A 19 -6.23 -58.02 31.37
N VAL A 20 -6.72 -58.75 30.36
CA VAL A 20 -6.81 -58.23 28.98
C VAL A 20 -7.91 -57.18 28.85
N GLY A 21 -9.05 -57.35 29.55
CA GLY A 21 -10.09 -56.32 29.66
C GLY A 21 -9.61 -55.04 30.36
N LEU A 22 -8.77 -55.17 31.38
CA LEU A 22 -8.20 -54.03 32.12
C LEU A 22 -7.06 -53.33 31.35
N MET A 23 -6.29 -54.06 30.54
CA MET A 23 -5.29 -53.46 29.63
C MET A 23 -5.93 -52.74 28.44
N VAL A 24 -7.06 -53.23 27.91
CA VAL A 24 -7.82 -52.53 26.85
C VAL A 24 -8.57 -51.31 27.42
N LEU A 25 -8.91 -51.30 28.71
CA LEU A 25 -9.51 -50.14 29.37
C LEU A 25 -8.48 -49.05 29.76
N MET A 26 -7.19 -49.38 29.86
CA MET A 26 -6.11 -48.41 30.10
C MET A 26 -5.52 -47.79 28.83
N THR A 27 -5.94 -48.24 27.64
CA THR A 27 -5.66 -47.58 26.36
C THR A 27 -6.79 -46.66 25.90
N ALA A 28 -7.67 -46.22 26.82
CA ALA A 28 -8.53 -45.07 26.58
C ALA A 28 -7.64 -43.82 26.56
N THR A 29 -6.98 -43.59 25.42
CA THR A 29 -6.45 -42.29 25.04
C THR A 29 -7.52 -41.26 25.38
N THR A 30 -7.19 -40.35 26.28
CA THR A 30 -7.93 -39.11 26.46
C THR A 30 -7.93 -38.40 25.11
N LEU A 31 -8.92 -38.68 24.29
CA LEU A 31 -9.39 -37.75 23.28
C LEU A 31 -9.81 -36.53 24.08
N SER A 32 -8.89 -35.59 24.23
CA SER A 32 -9.25 -34.22 24.57
C SER A 32 -10.21 -33.79 23.47
N ALA A 33 -11.51 -33.90 23.75
CA ALA A 33 -12.52 -33.29 22.92
C ALA A 33 -12.21 -31.79 22.95
N SER A 34 -11.61 -31.30 21.86
CA SER A 34 -11.46 -29.87 21.64
C SER A 34 -12.86 -29.28 21.78
N ALA A 35 -13.03 -28.38 22.76
CA ALA A 35 -14.32 -27.74 22.99
C ALA A 35 -14.79 -27.13 21.66
N PRO A 36 -16.06 -27.32 21.26
CA PRO A 36 -16.55 -26.77 20.00
C PRO A 36 -16.31 -25.26 19.97
N PRO A 37 -15.95 -24.70 18.79
CA PRO A 37 -15.62 -23.29 18.68
C PRO A 37 -16.78 -22.41 19.16
N ALA A 38 -16.45 -21.33 19.86
CA ALA A 38 -17.42 -20.34 20.29
C ALA A 38 -18.06 -19.68 19.05
N ARG A 39 -19.38 -19.77 18.90
CA ARG A 39 -20.10 -19.10 17.80
C ARG A 39 -20.40 -17.65 18.17
N VAL A 40 -20.02 -16.71 17.31
CA VAL A 40 -20.15 -15.27 17.56
C VAL A 40 -20.98 -14.63 16.45
N ALA A 41 -22.06 -13.93 16.81
CA ALA A 41 -22.81 -13.09 15.87
C ALA A 41 -22.42 -11.61 16.05
N ILE A 42 -22.27 -10.88 14.94
CA ILE A 42 -21.95 -9.45 14.95
C ILE A 42 -23.11 -8.70 14.31
N LEU A 43 -23.86 -7.97 15.12
CA LEU A 43 -25.00 -7.18 14.64
C LEU A 43 -24.48 -5.93 13.90
N PRO A 44 -25.22 -5.44 12.89
CA PRO A 44 -24.94 -4.14 12.31
C PRO A 44 -25.02 -3.06 13.40
N PHE A 45 -23.96 -2.26 13.54
CA PHE A 45 -23.91 -1.18 14.53
C PHE A 45 -24.96 -0.12 14.22
N ASP A 46 -25.63 0.40 15.23
CA ASP A 46 -26.53 1.54 15.09
C ASP A 46 -25.71 2.80 14.78
N ILE A 47 -26.15 3.61 13.82
CA ILE A 47 -25.38 4.76 13.34
C ILE A 47 -26.12 6.03 13.70
N HIS A 48 -25.43 6.94 14.39
CA HIS A 48 -25.90 8.28 14.71
C HIS A 48 -24.97 9.30 14.05
N ALA A 49 -25.34 9.78 12.86
CA ALA A 49 -24.56 10.75 12.09
C ALA A 49 -25.48 11.65 11.27
N GLU A 50 -25.03 12.85 10.93
CA GLU A 50 -25.79 13.82 10.12
C GLU A 50 -25.83 13.48 8.61
N GLY A 51 -25.15 12.40 8.17
CA GLY A 51 -25.11 11.97 6.77
C GLY A 51 -25.10 10.44 6.59
N ASP A 52 -25.25 9.97 5.34
CA ASP A 52 -25.25 8.53 5.04
C ASP A 52 -23.84 7.94 5.09
N ILE A 53 -23.56 7.20 6.15
CA ILE A 53 -22.32 6.44 6.36
C ILE A 53 -22.60 4.93 6.44
N SER A 54 -23.61 4.45 5.71
CA SER A 54 -23.96 3.02 5.67
C SER A 54 -22.78 2.13 5.24
N PHE A 55 -21.84 2.66 4.44
CA PHE A 55 -20.59 1.98 4.08
C PHE A 55 -19.72 1.64 5.31
N LEU A 56 -19.71 2.50 6.34
CA LEU A 56 -18.91 2.32 7.54
C LEU A 56 -19.49 1.21 8.42
N ARG A 57 -20.82 1.16 8.52
CA ARG A 57 -21.55 0.08 9.20
C ARG A 57 -21.16 -1.28 8.63
N GLU A 58 -21.12 -1.39 7.30
CA GLU A 58 -20.75 -2.64 6.64
C GLU A 58 -19.27 -2.99 6.83
N GLY A 59 -18.37 -2.02 6.65
CA GLY A 59 -16.93 -2.23 6.81
C GLY A 59 -16.53 -2.66 8.22
N ILE A 60 -17.16 -2.08 9.26
CA ILE A 60 -16.92 -2.47 10.66
C ILE A 60 -17.28 -3.93 10.90
N VAL A 61 -18.45 -4.37 10.42
CA VAL A 61 -18.89 -5.77 10.58
C VAL A 61 -17.91 -6.73 9.90
N ASP A 62 -17.47 -6.42 8.69
CA ASP A 62 -16.55 -7.27 7.92
C ASP A 62 -15.17 -7.36 8.60
N MET A 63 -14.65 -6.22 9.08
CA MET A 63 -13.39 -6.17 9.82
C MET A 63 -13.43 -6.94 11.14
N LEU A 64 -14.48 -6.73 11.93
CA LEU A 64 -14.66 -7.44 13.21
C LEU A 64 -14.83 -8.95 12.96
N SER A 65 -15.56 -9.33 11.90
CA SER A 65 -15.73 -10.74 11.54
C SER A 65 -14.40 -11.42 11.26
N SER A 66 -13.54 -10.76 10.46
CA SER A 66 -12.22 -11.30 10.16
C SER A 66 -11.30 -11.37 11.39
N ARG A 67 -11.32 -10.35 12.25
CA ARG A 67 -10.40 -10.24 13.39
C ARG A 67 -10.79 -11.11 14.59
N LEU A 68 -12.08 -11.38 14.77
CA LEU A 68 -12.58 -12.26 15.83
C LEU A 68 -12.54 -13.73 15.43
N ALA A 69 -12.56 -14.05 14.13
CA ALA A 69 -12.42 -15.41 13.66
C ALA A 69 -11.10 -16.04 14.15
N TRP A 70 -11.22 -17.23 14.74
CA TRP A 70 -10.08 -17.99 15.24
C TRP A 70 -10.32 -19.47 14.96
N PRO A 71 -9.62 -20.06 13.96
CA PRO A 71 -9.83 -21.45 13.58
C PRO A 71 -9.76 -22.41 14.78
N GLY A 72 -10.80 -23.25 14.91
CA GLY A 72 -10.94 -24.22 16.00
C GLY A 72 -11.36 -23.64 17.35
N HIS A 73 -11.53 -22.32 17.49
CA HIS A 73 -11.82 -21.66 18.77
C HIS A 73 -12.97 -20.65 18.71
N VAL A 74 -13.08 -19.86 17.63
CA VAL A 74 -14.13 -18.86 17.41
C VAL A 74 -14.62 -18.93 15.97
N ASP A 75 -15.89 -19.24 15.81
CA ASP A 75 -16.60 -19.28 14.54
C ASP A 75 -17.53 -18.06 14.43
N VAL A 76 -17.26 -17.15 13.50
CA VAL A 76 -18.09 -15.96 13.32
C VAL A 76 -19.21 -16.27 12.33
N ILE A 77 -20.45 -16.11 12.79
CA ILE A 77 -21.66 -16.33 11.99
C ILE A 77 -21.70 -15.34 10.83
N THR A 78 -22.10 -15.83 9.65
CA THR A 78 -22.00 -15.03 8.44
C THR A 78 -22.88 -13.77 8.50
N LYS A 79 -22.42 -12.70 7.84
CA LYS A 79 -23.17 -11.44 7.70
C LYS A 79 -24.58 -11.69 7.14
N LYS A 80 -24.71 -12.58 6.15
CA LYS A 80 -26.00 -12.94 5.52
C LYS A 80 -26.98 -13.55 6.53
N GLU A 81 -26.54 -14.53 7.32
CA GLU A 81 -27.38 -15.18 8.33
C GLU A 81 -27.75 -14.20 9.44
N THR A 82 -26.79 -13.37 9.88
CA THR A 82 -27.01 -12.38 10.92
C THR A 82 -28.02 -11.32 10.49
N LEU A 83 -27.91 -10.79 9.27
CA LEU A 83 -28.87 -9.83 8.73
C LEU A 83 -30.28 -10.43 8.60
N ALA A 84 -30.40 -11.67 8.13
CA ALA A 84 -31.69 -12.35 8.04
C ALA A 84 -32.36 -12.54 9.41
N ALA A 85 -31.58 -12.81 10.46
CA ALA A 85 -32.09 -12.89 11.83
C ALA A 85 -32.48 -11.51 12.38
N VAL A 86 -31.69 -10.47 12.13
CA VAL A 86 -31.97 -9.09 12.56
C VAL A 86 -33.27 -8.57 11.93
N SER A 87 -33.49 -8.78 10.63
CA SER A 87 -34.72 -8.36 9.95
C SER A 87 -35.99 -9.00 10.53
N SER A 88 -35.86 -10.18 11.14
CA SER A 88 -36.98 -10.87 11.80
C SER A 88 -37.20 -10.48 13.26
N ALA A 89 -36.27 -9.73 13.86
CA ALA A 89 -36.28 -9.30 15.26
C ALA A 89 -36.63 -7.81 15.43
N ALA A 90 -37.31 -7.21 14.44
CA ALA A 90 -37.48 -5.77 14.23
C ALA A 90 -38.16 -4.97 15.36
N GLN A 91 -38.71 -5.62 16.40
CA GLN A 91 -39.46 -4.96 17.48
C GLN A 91 -38.66 -4.67 18.77
N ALA A 92 -37.43 -5.17 18.92
CA ALA A 92 -36.57 -4.87 20.07
C ALA A 92 -35.38 -4.01 19.64
N ASP A 93 -34.81 -3.20 20.55
CA ASP A 93 -33.58 -2.43 20.37
C ASP A 93 -32.47 -2.89 21.33
N GLY A 94 -31.22 -2.52 21.01
CA GLY A 94 -30.04 -2.81 21.83
C GLY A 94 -29.91 -4.28 22.27
N GLU A 95 -29.89 -4.49 23.59
CA GLU A 95 -29.63 -5.79 24.22
C GLU A 95 -30.74 -6.83 23.96
N GLY A 96 -32.01 -6.42 23.94
CA GLY A 96 -33.14 -7.32 23.65
C GLY A 96 -33.10 -7.85 22.21
N ARG A 97 -32.67 -7.01 21.26
CA ARG A 97 -32.42 -7.43 19.87
C ARG A 97 -31.23 -8.37 19.79
N ALA A 98 -30.14 -8.07 20.48
CA ALA A 98 -28.96 -8.92 20.52
C ALA A 98 -29.30 -10.32 21.04
N LEU A 99 -30.11 -10.42 22.11
CA LEU A 99 -30.44 -11.70 22.74
C LEU A 99 -31.31 -12.57 21.85
N SER A 100 -32.36 -11.99 21.25
CA SER A 100 -33.25 -12.71 20.33
C SER A 100 -32.52 -13.20 19.07
N VAL A 101 -31.66 -12.36 18.48
CA VAL A 101 -30.83 -12.72 17.33
C VAL A 101 -29.83 -13.82 17.70
N GLY A 102 -29.16 -13.70 18.84
CA GLY A 102 -28.22 -14.70 19.34
C GLY A 102 -28.85 -16.07 19.56
N GLN A 103 -30.01 -16.12 20.21
CA GLN A 103 -30.76 -17.35 20.43
C GLN A 103 -31.19 -18.00 19.12
N LYS A 104 -31.68 -17.20 18.16
CA LYS A 104 -32.13 -17.70 16.85
C LYS A 104 -30.98 -18.29 16.01
N LEU A 105 -29.79 -17.69 16.09
CA LEU A 105 -28.62 -18.12 15.34
C LEU A 105 -27.82 -19.22 16.04
N GLY A 106 -28.18 -19.58 17.28
CA GLY A 106 -27.38 -20.48 18.11
C GLY A 106 -25.98 -19.92 18.39
N ALA A 107 -25.88 -18.59 18.53
CA ALA A 107 -24.64 -17.93 18.90
C ALA A 107 -24.40 -18.08 20.41
N HIS A 108 -23.14 -18.26 20.81
CA HIS A 108 -22.74 -18.19 22.22
C HIS A 108 -22.51 -16.75 22.66
N TYR A 109 -22.00 -15.91 21.76
CA TYR A 109 -21.78 -14.49 22.00
C TYR A 109 -22.38 -13.63 20.90
N VAL A 110 -22.83 -12.44 21.28
CA VAL A 110 -23.36 -11.43 20.35
C VAL A 110 -22.67 -10.10 20.60
N LEU A 111 -22.06 -9.54 19.56
CA LEU A 111 -21.49 -8.20 19.57
C LEU A 111 -22.48 -7.23 18.94
N TYR A 112 -22.85 -6.18 19.68
CA TYR A 112 -23.74 -5.12 19.23
C TYR A 112 -23.25 -3.78 19.79
N GLY A 113 -23.66 -2.68 19.16
CA GLY A 113 -23.18 -1.36 19.54
C GLY A 113 -23.71 -0.26 18.65
N SER A 114 -23.26 0.96 18.93
CA SER A 114 -23.53 2.14 18.12
C SER A 114 -22.23 2.85 17.75
N LEU A 115 -22.31 3.63 16.67
CA LEU A 115 -21.29 4.54 16.23
C LEU A 115 -21.92 5.92 16.12
N THR A 116 -21.34 6.89 16.82
CA THR A 116 -21.82 8.27 16.85
C THR A 116 -20.76 9.18 16.22
N VAL A 117 -21.15 9.94 15.21
CA VAL A 117 -20.30 10.94 14.57
C VAL A 117 -20.77 12.32 14.99
N PHE A 118 -19.87 13.11 15.57
CA PHE A 118 -20.15 14.49 15.96
C PHE A 118 -18.97 15.39 15.57
N GLY A 119 -19.22 16.28 14.60
CA GLY A 119 -18.16 17.12 14.02
C GLY A 119 -17.05 16.27 13.40
N GLU A 120 -15.82 16.46 13.88
CA GLU A 120 -14.66 15.68 13.46
C GLU A 120 -14.41 14.42 14.32
N SER A 121 -15.21 14.16 15.37
CA SER A 121 -14.99 13.01 16.26
C SER A 121 -15.96 11.86 15.97
N VAL A 122 -15.45 10.62 16.11
CA VAL A 122 -16.25 9.39 16.02
C VAL A 122 -16.11 8.59 17.31
N SER A 123 -17.23 8.33 17.98
CA SER A 123 -17.31 7.41 19.13
C SER A 123 -17.87 6.07 18.69
N ILE A 124 -17.29 4.99 19.21
CA ILE A 124 -17.74 3.61 19.01
C ILE A 124 -18.03 3.02 20.39
N ASP A 125 -19.28 2.66 20.60
CA ASP A 125 -19.79 2.12 21.85
C ASP A 125 -20.33 0.72 21.58
N ALA A 126 -19.74 -0.31 22.17
CA ALA A 126 -20.16 -1.69 21.91
C ALA A 126 -20.19 -2.55 23.16
N LYS A 127 -20.96 -3.63 23.10
CA LYS A 127 -21.04 -4.63 24.16
C LYS A 127 -20.98 -6.03 23.57
N MET A 128 -20.19 -6.89 24.20
CA MET A 128 -20.19 -8.32 23.95
C MET A 128 -21.08 -8.99 24.98
N MET A 129 -22.18 -9.60 24.54
CA MET A 129 -23.13 -10.28 25.40
C MET A 129 -23.01 -11.80 25.26
N ASP A 130 -23.08 -12.49 26.40
CA ASP A 130 -23.21 -13.95 26.48
C ASP A 130 -24.69 -14.33 26.38
N VAL A 131 -25.04 -15.08 25.33
CA VAL A 131 -26.44 -15.46 25.04
C VAL A 131 -27.02 -16.40 26.11
N SER A 132 -26.16 -17.06 26.90
CA SER A 132 -26.60 -17.91 28.01
C SER A 132 -27.02 -17.13 29.26
N GLY A 133 -26.75 -15.83 29.32
CA GLY A 133 -27.05 -14.97 30.47
C GLY A 133 -26.23 -15.27 31.72
N LYS A 134 -25.18 -16.11 31.61
CA LYS A 134 -24.30 -16.47 32.74
C LYS A 134 -23.23 -15.43 33.04
N ARG A 135 -22.98 -14.51 32.11
CA ARG A 135 -22.00 -13.43 32.20
C ARG A 135 -22.65 -12.12 31.81
N GLU A 136 -22.35 -11.08 32.57
CA GLU A 136 -22.76 -9.71 32.24
C GLU A 136 -22.15 -9.26 30.91
N PRO A 137 -22.87 -8.46 30.10
CA PRO A 137 -22.33 -7.89 28.87
C PRO A 137 -21.06 -7.08 29.15
N VAL A 138 -19.98 -7.39 28.42
CA VAL A 138 -18.70 -6.69 28.57
C VAL A 138 -18.70 -5.45 27.66
N PRO A 139 -18.57 -4.23 28.20
CA PRO A 139 -18.57 -3.02 27.39
C PRO A 139 -17.18 -2.72 26.81
N PHE A 140 -17.17 -2.14 25.62
CA PHE A 140 -15.98 -1.70 24.89
C PHE A 140 -16.24 -0.33 24.28
N TYR A 141 -15.27 0.57 24.47
CA TYR A 141 -15.36 1.96 24.04
C TYR A 141 -14.12 2.35 23.24
N ALA A 142 -14.31 3.09 22.15
CA ALA A 142 -13.21 3.68 21.39
C ALA A 142 -13.62 5.04 20.82
N GLU A 143 -12.67 5.97 20.79
CA GLU A 143 -12.85 7.31 20.22
C GLU A 143 -11.78 7.56 19.16
N ALA A 144 -12.18 8.15 18.04
CA ALA A 144 -11.33 8.50 16.91
C ALA A 144 -11.48 9.98 16.57
N ARG A 145 -10.35 10.67 16.30
CA ARG A 145 -10.37 12.04 15.77
C ARG A 145 -10.36 11.95 14.25
N GLY A 146 -11.56 11.84 13.69
CA GLY A 146 -11.79 11.82 12.26
C GLY A 146 -11.91 10.41 11.69
N MET A 147 -12.49 10.34 10.49
CA MET A 147 -12.84 9.06 9.85
C MET A 147 -11.62 8.18 9.53
N GLY A 148 -10.43 8.78 9.37
CA GLY A 148 -9.18 8.06 9.11
C GLY A 148 -8.64 7.27 10.31
N GLU A 149 -9.07 7.61 11.53
CA GLU A 149 -8.63 6.95 12.77
C GLU A 149 -9.59 5.84 13.23
N VAL A 150 -10.79 5.75 12.64
CA VAL A 150 -11.81 4.75 12.99
C VAL A 150 -11.30 3.33 12.81
N ILE A 151 -10.54 3.07 11.74
CA ILE A 151 -10.03 1.73 11.41
C ILE A 151 -8.95 1.27 12.41
N PRO A 152 -7.91 2.06 12.73
CA PRO A 152 -7.00 1.76 13.84
C PRO A 152 -7.73 1.45 15.15
N GLN A 153 -8.76 2.24 15.49
CA GLN A 153 -9.54 2.04 16.70
C GLN A 153 -10.31 0.72 16.67
N ILE A 154 -10.94 0.36 15.54
CA ILE A 154 -11.59 -0.96 15.36
C ILE A 154 -10.58 -2.11 15.48
N ASN A 155 -9.35 -1.92 15.01
CA ASN A 155 -8.29 -2.94 15.13
C ASN A 155 -7.89 -3.16 16.59
N GLN A 156 -7.67 -2.07 17.33
CA GLN A 156 -7.36 -2.12 18.76
C GLN A 156 -8.53 -2.73 19.53
N PHE A 157 -9.74 -2.28 19.24
CA PHE A 157 -11.00 -2.77 19.79
C PHE A 157 -11.16 -4.30 19.61
N ALA A 158 -10.93 -4.83 18.40
CA ALA A 158 -10.97 -6.27 18.15
C ALA A 158 -9.87 -7.03 18.92
N GLY A 159 -8.68 -6.43 19.07
CA GLY A 159 -7.60 -6.98 19.89
C GLY A 159 -7.98 -7.09 21.37
N THR A 160 -8.65 -6.07 21.89
CA THR A 160 -9.18 -6.04 23.26
C THR A 160 -10.24 -7.14 23.46
N ILE A 161 -11.17 -7.31 22.52
CA ILE A 161 -12.18 -8.39 22.58
C ILE A 161 -11.49 -9.76 22.56
N ASN A 162 -10.54 -9.98 21.66
CA ASN A 162 -9.79 -11.23 21.57
C ASN A 162 -9.08 -11.57 22.88
N THR A 163 -8.52 -10.57 23.56
CA THR A 163 -7.82 -10.75 24.83
C THR A 163 -8.80 -10.99 25.99
N MET A 164 -9.83 -10.15 26.13
CA MET A 164 -10.75 -10.19 27.29
C MET A 164 -11.80 -11.30 27.21
N VAL A 165 -12.32 -11.60 26.01
CA VAL A 165 -13.44 -12.52 25.81
C VAL A 165 -12.96 -13.92 25.43
N PHE A 166 -11.96 -14.00 24.54
CA PHE A 166 -11.47 -15.27 24.00
C PHE A 166 -10.12 -15.70 24.57
N ASN A 167 -9.52 -14.91 25.48
CA ASN A 167 -8.21 -15.17 26.08
C ASN A 167 -7.11 -15.45 25.03
N ARG A 168 -7.24 -14.83 23.84
CA ARG A 168 -6.29 -14.93 22.74
C ARG A 168 -5.23 -13.85 22.98
N GLY A 169 -4.03 -14.27 23.37
CA GLY A 169 -2.88 -13.38 23.52
C GLY A 169 -2.64 -12.56 22.26
N ALA A 170 -2.17 -11.32 22.42
CA ALA A 170 -1.87 -10.42 21.30
C ALA A 170 -0.91 -11.11 20.33
N ALA A 171 -1.42 -11.54 19.17
CA ALA A 171 -0.59 -12.08 18.12
C ALA A 171 0.28 -10.94 17.58
N GLN A 172 1.59 -10.96 17.88
CA GLN A 172 2.55 -10.28 17.03
C GLN A 172 2.38 -10.84 15.61
N PRO A 173 2.35 -10.00 14.56
CA PRO A 173 2.29 -10.49 13.20
C PRO A 173 3.51 -11.37 12.93
N GLN A 174 3.29 -12.69 12.86
CA GLN A 174 4.34 -13.64 12.49
C GLN A 174 4.65 -13.48 11.01
N MET A 175 5.82 -12.90 10.73
CA MET A 175 6.48 -13.02 9.43
C MET A 175 6.96 -14.47 9.26
N ALA A 176 6.68 -15.05 8.10
CA ALA A 176 7.14 -16.38 7.75
C ALA A 176 8.65 -16.39 7.46
N GLY A 177 9.39 -17.22 8.21
CA GLY A 177 10.60 -17.91 7.77
C GLY A 177 11.93 -17.13 7.71
N MET A 178 12.75 -17.28 8.75
CA MET A 178 14.22 -17.17 8.67
C MET A 178 14.85 -18.47 9.23
N PRO A 179 15.94 -19.00 8.65
CA PRO A 179 16.61 -20.20 9.18
C PRO A 179 17.37 -19.91 10.48
N PRO A 180 17.52 -20.89 11.38
CA PRO A 180 18.14 -20.70 12.68
C PRO A 180 19.67 -20.58 12.59
N GLN A 181 20.23 -19.49 13.13
CA GLN A 181 21.65 -19.40 13.44
C GLN A 181 21.93 -20.03 14.81
N THR A 182 22.62 -21.16 14.80
CA THR A 182 23.27 -21.76 15.96
C THR A 182 24.54 -20.99 16.32
N GLY A 183 24.68 -20.64 17.61
CA GLY A 183 25.96 -20.18 18.17
C GLY A 183 25.77 -19.40 19.48
N ALA A 184 25.64 -20.09 20.60
CA ALA A 184 25.70 -19.50 21.93
C ALA A 184 27.09 -19.74 22.54
N MET A 185 27.68 -18.73 23.17
CA MET A 185 28.63 -18.86 24.28
C MET A 185 28.38 -17.76 25.32
N PRO A 186 28.71 -17.99 26.61
CA PRO A 186 27.97 -17.45 27.74
C PRO A 186 28.71 -16.29 28.45
N TYR A 187 27.96 -15.40 29.10
CA TYR A 187 28.51 -14.56 30.17
C TYR A 187 27.59 -14.53 31.39
N GLY A 188 28.23 -14.69 32.54
CA GLY A 188 27.60 -14.93 33.84
C GLY A 188 27.22 -13.69 34.64
N GLN A 189 26.37 -14.01 35.63
CA GLN A 189 26.03 -13.39 36.92
C GLN A 189 26.49 -11.97 37.27
N GLY A 190 25.52 -11.18 37.74
CA GLY A 190 25.72 -10.08 38.67
C GLY A 190 24.51 -9.14 38.78
N THR A 191 23.47 -9.50 39.54
CA THR A 191 22.39 -8.58 39.96
C THR A 191 22.76 -7.89 41.29
N PRO A 192 22.49 -6.58 41.42
CA PRO A 192 22.10 -6.00 42.71
C PRO A 192 20.60 -5.72 42.76
N ALA A 193 20.01 -6.01 43.91
CA ALA A 193 18.61 -5.84 44.24
C ALA A 193 18.19 -4.35 44.31
N TYR A 194 16.98 -4.05 43.84
CA TYR A 194 16.34 -2.74 43.94
C TYR A 194 15.56 -2.62 45.26
N ASP A 195 15.93 -1.63 46.09
CA ASP A 195 15.21 -1.26 47.32
C ASP A 195 14.20 -0.13 47.00
N PRO A 196 12.87 -0.32 47.16
CA PRO A 196 11.85 0.59 46.63
C PRO A 196 11.60 1.89 47.44
N ARG A 197 12.53 2.39 48.25
CA ARG A 197 12.24 3.50 49.21
C ARG A 197 13.13 4.75 49.18
N MET A 198 13.83 5.06 48.10
CA MET A 198 14.54 6.35 48.01
C MET A 198 13.76 7.43 47.24
N HIS A 199 13.60 8.60 47.87
CA HIS A 199 12.92 9.80 47.36
C HIS A 199 13.81 10.62 46.40
N PRO A 200 13.23 11.40 45.46
CA PRO A 200 13.92 11.88 44.25
C PRO A 200 14.93 13.03 44.42
N GLU A 201 14.97 13.71 45.57
CA GLU A 201 15.68 14.99 45.70
C GLU A 201 17.20 14.87 45.91
N LYS A 202 17.74 13.69 46.24
CA LYS A 202 19.20 13.50 46.41
C LYS A 202 19.99 13.31 45.12
N LEU A 203 19.34 13.20 43.95
CA LEU A 203 20.04 13.07 42.66
C LEU A 203 20.31 14.40 41.95
N LEU A 204 19.76 15.51 42.44
CA LEU A 204 19.82 16.82 41.77
C LEU A 204 20.92 17.76 42.32
N GLN A 205 21.74 17.34 43.28
CA GLN A 205 22.59 18.27 44.05
C GLN A 205 24.09 17.93 44.10
N SER A 206 24.62 17.25 43.08
CA SER A 206 26.08 17.12 42.92
C SER A 206 26.51 17.51 41.51
N GLY A 207 26.35 18.78 41.17
CA GLY A 207 27.20 19.45 40.19
C GLY A 207 28.27 20.27 40.91
N MET A 208 29.38 20.55 40.20
CA MET A 208 30.56 21.38 40.54
C MET A 208 31.78 20.57 41.06
N VAL A 209 33.05 20.76 40.63
CA VAL A 209 33.79 21.75 39.81
C VAL A 209 35.03 21.04 39.23
N VAL A 210 35.53 21.40 38.04
CA VAL A 210 36.99 21.65 37.82
C VAL A 210 37.18 22.79 36.82
N GLU A 211 37.89 23.84 37.25
CA GLU A 211 38.42 24.95 36.46
C GLU A 211 39.62 24.54 35.60
N GLY A 212 39.75 25.10 34.39
CA GLY A 212 41.04 25.28 33.73
C GLY A 212 41.08 25.07 32.21
N GLN A 213 41.37 26.16 31.50
CA GLN A 213 42.04 26.25 30.18
C GLN A 213 41.22 26.19 28.87
N GLN A 214 41.03 27.40 28.32
CA GLN A 214 41.14 27.86 26.92
C GLN A 214 40.61 26.99 25.76
N ALA A 215 39.41 27.40 25.31
CA ALA A 215 38.93 27.59 23.95
C ALA A 215 39.72 26.98 22.78
N GLY A 216 39.15 25.90 22.22
CA GLY A 216 39.48 25.40 20.90
C GLY A 216 38.78 24.07 20.61
N GLN A 217 37.97 24.06 19.55
CA GLN A 217 37.31 22.90 18.92
C GLN A 217 35.98 22.42 19.56
N GLY A 218 34.91 22.54 18.77
CA GLY A 218 33.59 22.00 19.06
C GLY A 218 33.61 20.48 18.98
N TYR A 219 33.20 19.84 20.08
CA TYR A 219 33.04 18.38 20.16
C TYR A 219 31.71 17.94 19.52
N PRO A 220 31.67 16.81 18.80
CA PRO A 220 30.48 16.30 18.14
C PRO A 220 29.46 15.75 19.15
N TYR A 221 28.18 16.05 18.91
CA TYR A 221 27.05 15.58 19.69
C TYR A 221 26.96 14.04 19.62
N SER A 222 27.28 13.36 20.71
CA SER A 222 27.13 11.91 20.84
C SER A 222 25.67 11.59 21.24
N GLN A 223 24.92 10.98 20.33
CA GLN A 223 23.56 10.50 20.59
C GLN A 223 23.58 9.42 21.67
N HIS A 224 23.26 9.78 22.91
CA HIS A 224 23.02 8.80 23.97
C HIS A 224 21.51 8.57 24.02
N THR A 225 21.05 7.47 23.43
CA THR A 225 19.75 6.91 23.81
C THR A 225 19.84 6.39 25.25
N PRO A 226 18.76 6.46 26.04
CA PRO A 226 18.76 5.98 27.43
C PRO A 226 19.12 4.49 27.59
N ASN A 227 19.18 3.74 26.49
CA ASN A 227 19.59 2.35 26.44
C ASN A 227 20.29 2.07 25.10
N PRO A 228 21.46 1.40 25.08
CA PRO A 228 22.15 1.02 23.84
C PRO A 228 21.34 0.09 22.91
N ALA A 229 20.24 -0.51 23.37
CA ALA A 229 19.29 -1.26 22.53
C ALA A 229 18.25 -0.38 21.82
N PHE A 230 18.16 0.92 22.16
CA PHE A 230 17.24 1.84 21.51
C PHE A 230 17.88 2.42 20.25
N ILE A 231 17.20 2.26 19.13
CA ILE A 231 17.47 3.05 17.94
C ILE A 231 17.01 4.47 18.24
N ALA A 232 17.93 5.43 18.19
CA ALA A 232 17.60 6.83 18.28
C ALA A 232 16.72 7.22 17.08
N VAL A 233 15.41 7.27 17.28
CA VAL A 233 14.50 7.95 16.35
C VAL A 233 14.31 9.37 16.89
N GLY A 234 15.40 10.13 16.90
CA GLY A 234 15.31 11.56 17.18
C GLY A 234 14.59 12.27 16.03
N PRO A 235 13.82 13.35 16.29
CA PRO A 235 13.64 14.34 15.24
C PRO A 235 15.04 14.74 14.77
N ALA A 236 15.24 14.87 13.46
CA ALA A 236 16.44 15.49 12.92
C ALA A 236 16.80 16.73 13.76
N PRO A 237 18.08 17.05 13.99
CA PRO A 237 18.44 18.28 14.68
C PRO A 237 17.60 19.41 14.08
N MET A 238 16.88 20.15 14.93
CA MET A 238 16.28 21.42 14.54
C MET A 238 17.41 22.37 14.15
N ALA A 239 17.96 22.16 12.96
CA ALA A 239 18.79 23.07 12.24
C ALA A 239 17.82 23.96 11.47
N ASP A 240 17.46 25.07 12.10
CA ASP A 240 16.64 26.16 11.58
C ASP A 240 15.28 25.80 10.96
N THR A 241 14.28 26.56 11.36
CA THR A 241 12.91 26.57 10.84
C THR A 241 12.80 27.04 9.37
N ASN A 242 13.67 26.54 8.48
CA ASN A 242 13.60 26.78 7.04
C ASN A 242 14.43 25.79 6.17
N THR A 243 14.58 24.52 6.59
CA THR A 243 15.08 23.47 5.69
C THR A 243 13.93 22.58 5.26
N ASP A 244 13.04 23.10 4.41
CA ASP A 244 12.18 22.22 3.62
C ASP A 244 13.11 21.30 2.82
N THR A 245 13.20 20.02 3.20
CA THR A 245 14.13 19.02 2.61
C THR A 245 13.91 18.78 1.10
N PHE A 246 12.88 19.41 0.54
CA PHE A 246 12.48 19.41 -0.86
C PHE A 246 11.59 20.62 -1.13
N TRP A 247 11.58 21.11 -2.35
CA TRP A 247 10.74 22.23 -2.78
C TRP A 247 9.28 21.79 -2.93
N LYS A 248 8.32 22.70 -2.70
CA LYS A 248 6.87 22.46 -2.81
C LYS A 248 6.16 23.56 -3.58
N SER A 249 5.22 23.18 -4.44
CA SER A 249 4.35 24.11 -5.15
C SER A 249 3.24 24.69 -4.27
N GLN A 250 2.54 25.70 -4.81
CA GLN A 250 1.19 26.03 -4.38
C GLN A 250 0.26 24.81 -4.43
N ARG A 251 -0.81 24.86 -3.64
CA ARG A 251 -1.88 23.85 -3.67
C ARG A 251 -2.70 23.99 -4.94
N LEU A 252 -2.90 22.86 -5.62
CA LEU A 252 -3.79 22.75 -6.76
C LEU A 252 -5.05 22.01 -6.31
N GLN A 253 -6.23 22.64 -6.43
CA GLN A 253 -7.52 22.06 -6.03
C GLN A 253 -8.02 21.05 -7.08
N THR A 254 -7.21 20.04 -7.37
CA THR A 254 -7.47 19.00 -8.36
C THR A 254 -6.65 17.76 -8.01
N ILE A 255 -6.97 16.63 -8.65
CA ILE A 255 -6.14 15.43 -8.62
C ILE A 255 -5.22 15.47 -9.84
N ILE A 256 -3.92 15.48 -9.60
CA ILE A 256 -2.92 15.22 -10.65
C ILE A 256 -2.89 13.71 -10.90
N THR A 257 -2.96 13.33 -12.17
CA THR A 257 -2.91 11.93 -12.62
C THR A 257 -1.64 11.60 -13.39
N GLY A 258 -0.91 12.60 -13.90
CA GLY A 258 0.36 12.43 -14.57
C GLY A 258 1.22 13.69 -14.60
N ILE A 259 2.54 13.50 -14.65
CA ILE A 259 3.51 14.58 -14.89
C ILE A 259 4.57 14.17 -15.92
N ALA A 260 5.01 15.13 -16.72
CA ALA A 260 6.13 14.97 -17.65
C ALA A 260 6.85 16.31 -17.82
N MET A 261 8.06 16.29 -18.36
CA MET A 261 8.89 17.48 -18.52
C MET A 261 9.63 17.48 -19.86
N GLY A 262 9.84 18.68 -20.41
CA GLY A 262 10.61 18.91 -21.63
C GLY A 262 10.61 20.39 -22.02
N ASP A 263 11.55 20.79 -22.87
CA ASP A 263 11.56 22.11 -23.52
C ASP A 263 10.56 22.08 -24.68
N LEU A 264 9.31 22.45 -24.40
CA LEU A 264 8.17 22.22 -25.28
C LEU A 264 8.10 23.24 -26.42
N ASP A 265 8.56 24.46 -26.17
CA ASP A 265 8.53 25.57 -27.13
C ASP A 265 9.90 25.89 -27.74
N LYS A 266 10.95 25.14 -27.38
CA LYS A 266 12.34 25.29 -27.83
C LYS A 266 12.99 26.61 -27.43
N ASP A 267 12.58 27.20 -26.31
CA ASP A 267 13.23 28.41 -25.80
C ASP A 267 14.46 28.12 -24.91
N GLY A 268 14.78 26.83 -24.73
CA GLY A 268 15.90 26.36 -23.92
C GLY A 268 15.56 26.19 -22.44
N LEU A 269 14.29 26.38 -22.07
CA LEU A 269 13.80 26.19 -20.71
C LEU A 269 12.86 24.98 -20.69
N THR A 270 12.97 24.19 -19.63
CA THR A 270 12.13 23.03 -19.39
C THR A 270 10.80 23.45 -18.79
N GLU A 271 9.70 23.03 -19.42
CA GLU A 271 8.35 23.08 -18.88
C GLU A 271 7.99 21.80 -18.14
N THR A 272 7.09 21.92 -17.18
CA THR A 272 6.40 20.81 -16.52
C THR A 272 4.98 20.71 -17.05
N VAL A 273 4.68 19.59 -17.73
CA VAL A 273 3.32 19.21 -18.10
C VAL A 273 2.69 18.50 -16.90
N VAL A 274 1.60 19.07 -16.39
CA VAL A 274 0.78 18.49 -15.32
C VAL A 274 -0.57 18.13 -15.90
N VAL A 275 -0.87 16.84 -15.87
CA VAL A 275 -2.16 16.31 -16.31
C VAL A 275 -3.01 16.00 -15.10
N THR A 276 -4.21 16.57 -15.07
CA THR A 276 -5.22 16.29 -14.06
C THR A 276 -6.19 15.23 -14.59
N VAL A 277 -7.19 14.87 -13.81
CA VAL A 277 -8.26 13.96 -14.26
C VAL A 277 -8.86 14.39 -15.59
N ASN A 278 -8.90 15.70 -15.89
CA ASN A 278 -9.60 16.21 -17.05
C ASN A 278 -9.04 17.48 -17.69
N SER A 279 -7.87 17.96 -17.23
CA SER A 279 -7.20 19.12 -17.82
C SER A 279 -5.70 18.90 -17.99
N ILE A 280 -5.11 19.62 -18.95
CA ILE A 280 -3.66 19.66 -19.18
C ILE A 280 -3.16 21.07 -18.89
N LEU A 281 -2.28 21.17 -17.91
CA LEU A 281 -1.67 22.41 -17.45
C LEU A 281 -0.18 22.39 -17.76
N ILE A 282 0.33 23.46 -18.33
CA ILE A 282 1.76 23.63 -18.56
C ILE A 282 2.27 24.69 -17.60
N PHE A 283 3.32 24.34 -16.87
CA PHE A 283 3.99 25.22 -15.93
C PHE A 283 5.45 25.41 -16.31
N ARG A 284 6.00 26.56 -15.93
CA ARG A 284 7.43 26.82 -15.94
C ARG A 284 7.86 27.18 -14.53
N ASN A 285 8.93 26.54 -14.06
CA ASN A 285 9.47 26.81 -12.74
C ASN A 285 10.82 27.54 -12.86
N GLN A 286 10.84 28.76 -12.33
CA GLN A 286 11.99 29.67 -12.36
C GLN A 286 12.03 30.50 -11.10
N GLY A 287 13.23 30.77 -10.59
CA GLY A 287 13.42 31.57 -9.37
C GLY A 287 12.68 31.01 -8.14
N GLY A 288 12.53 29.68 -8.07
CA GLY A 288 11.81 28.98 -7.00
C GLY A 288 10.28 29.09 -7.07
N ARG A 289 9.71 29.57 -8.20
CA ARG A 289 8.27 29.73 -8.39
C ARG A 289 7.79 28.98 -9.62
N MET A 290 6.80 28.12 -9.41
CA MET A 290 6.08 27.40 -10.47
C MET A 290 4.89 28.22 -10.96
N SER A 291 5.01 28.77 -12.17
CA SER A 291 4.00 29.64 -12.80
C SER A 291 3.33 28.93 -13.96
N GLN A 292 2.00 29.01 -14.05
CA GLN A 292 1.25 28.43 -15.16
C GLN A 292 1.52 29.23 -16.43
N VAL A 293 2.00 28.57 -17.46
CA VAL A 293 2.23 29.14 -18.80
C VAL A 293 0.92 29.12 -19.59
N THR A 294 0.25 27.97 -19.61
CA THR A 294 -1.00 27.80 -20.35
C THR A 294 -1.81 26.60 -19.83
N GLU A 295 -3.09 26.56 -20.18
CA GLU A 295 -3.99 25.41 -20.02
C GLU A 295 -4.47 25.02 -21.42
N LEU A 296 -4.14 23.80 -21.86
CA LEU A 296 -4.34 23.41 -23.26
C LEU A 296 -5.73 22.87 -23.54
N GLU A 297 -6.23 22.03 -22.64
CA GLU A 297 -7.49 21.34 -22.86
C GLU A 297 -8.15 21.00 -21.54
N LYS A 298 -9.48 21.17 -21.48
CA LYS A 298 -10.33 20.70 -20.39
C LYS A 298 -11.49 19.91 -20.97
N ILE A 299 -11.62 18.66 -20.54
CA ILE A 299 -12.69 17.75 -20.99
C ILE A 299 -13.60 17.37 -19.82
N ASN A 300 -14.78 16.85 -20.13
CA ASN A 300 -15.71 16.32 -19.11
C ASN A 300 -16.12 14.87 -19.39
N THR A 301 -15.66 14.28 -20.49
CA THR A 301 -16.15 13.01 -21.02
C THR A 301 -15.14 11.88 -20.90
N HIS A 302 -13.86 12.16 -20.67
CA HIS A 302 -12.80 11.17 -20.51
C HIS A 302 -11.94 11.54 -19.31
N GLN A 303 -11.11 10.59 -18.89
CA GLN A 303 -10.10 10.78 -17.87
C GLN A 303 -8.72 10.68 -18.50
N TYR A 304 -7.82 11.57 -18.11
CA TYR A 304 -6.40 11.43 -18.45
C TYR A 304 -5.70 10.60 -17.38
N VAL A 305 -4.95 9.58 -17.80
CA VAL A 305 -4.37 8.56 -16.91
C VAL A 305 -2.85 8.49 -16.94
N GLY A 306 -2.22 9.21 -17.87
CA GLY A 306 -0.78 9.32 -17.98
C GLY A 306 -0.38 10.33 -19.05
N VAL A 307 0.84 10.85 -18.92
CA VAL A 307 1.45 11.77 -19.88
C VAL A 307 2.94 11.50 -19.98
N ASP A 308 3.49 11.59 -21.19
CA ASP A 308 4.92 11.57 -21.44
C ASP A 308 5.28 12.58 -22.54
N VAL A 309 6.53 13.04 -22.53
CA VAL A 309 7.04 14.06 -23.45
C VAL A 309 8.31 13.55 -24.12
N GLY A 310 8.44 13.76 -25.43
CA GLY A 310 9.65 13.45 -26.18
C GLY A 310 9.50 13.85 -27.64
N ASP A 311 10.60 14.15 -28.33
CA ASP A 311 10.63 14.42 -29.77
C ASP A 311 10.76 13.10 -30.53
N ILE A 312 9.62 12.54 -30.94
CA ILE A 312 9.53 11.23 -31.60
C ILE A 312 9.48 11.38 -33.12
N ASN A 313 8.88 12.45 -33.64
CA ASN A 313 8.85 12.69 -35.08
C ASN A 313 10.16 13.33 -35.61
N GLY A 314 11.06 13.76 -34.71
CA GLY A 314 12.39 14.26 -35.05
C GLY A 314 12.40 15.69 -35.62
N ASN A 315 11.31 16.44 -35.48
CA ASN A 315 11.25 17.85 -35.90
C ASN A 315 11.86 18.79 -34.84
N GLY A 316 12.28 18.25 -33.70
CA GLY A 316 12.89 18.94 -32.57
C GLY A 316 11.90 19.42 -31.51
N TYR A 317 10.60 19.56 -31.82
CA TYR A 317 9.59 20.02 -30.87
C TYR A 317 9.07 18.78 -30.13
N PRO A 318 9.33 18.63 -28.83
CA PRO A 318 8.86 17.46 -28.11
C PRO A 318 7.33 17.39 -28.15
N GLU A 319 6.80 16.23 -28.52
CA GLU A 319 5.37 16.01 -28.49
C GLU A 319 4.93 15.58 -27.08
N ILE A 320 3.71 15.95 -26.72
CA ILE A 320 3.04 15.59 -25.47
C ILE A 320 2.08 14.45 -25.75
N PHE A 321 2.46 13.24 -25.33
CA PHE A 321 1.66 12.03 -25.47
C PHE A 321 0.71 11.88 -24.29
N VAL A 322 -0.59 11.98 -24.54
CA VAL A 322 -1.62 11.93 -23.49
C VAL A 322 -2.40 10.63 -23.61
N SER A 323 -2.29 9.79 -22.57
CA SER A 323 -3.07 8.56 -22.46
C SER A 323 -4.43 8.87 -21.83
N SER A 324 -5.52 8.62 -22.57
CA SER A 324 -6.87 8.96 -22.15
C SER A 324 -7.84 7.79 -22.29
N ILE A 325 -8.64 7.58 -21.24
CA ILE A 325 -9.69 6.56 -21.19
C ILE A 325 -11.05 7.22 -21.02
N GLY A 326 -12.05 6.71 -21.74
CA GLY A 326 -13.44 7.07 -21.53
C GLY A 326 -14.06 6.33 -20.34
N PRO A 327 -15.32 6.66 -20.01
CA PRO A 327 -16.05 6.04 -18.90
C PRO A 327 -16.31 4.54 -19.13
N ARG A 328 -16.22 4.08 -20.38
CA ARG A 328 -16.30 2.67 -20.76
C ARG A 328 -14.98 2.24 -21.38
N LYS A 329 -14.60 0.99 -21.16
CA LYS A 329 -13.31 0.41 -21.59
C LYS A 329 -13.09 0.45 -23.11
N ASP A 330 -14.16 0.40 -23.89
CA ASP A 330 -14.18 0.48 -25.36
C ASP A 330 -14.06 1.92 -25.89
N MET A 331 -14.20 2.92 -25.01
CA MET A 331 -14.01 4.33 -25.34
C MET A 331 -12.57 4.73 -25.04
N PHE A 332 -11.73 4.73 -26.06
CA PHE A 332 -10.37 5.28 -26.00
C PHE A 332 -10.35 6.63 -26.71
N ASN A 333 -9.52 7.55 -26.24
CA ASN A 333 -9.34 8.84 -26.90
C ASN A 333 -7.96 9.42 -26.58
N SER A 334 -6.91 8.60 -26.63
CA SER A 334 -5.55 9.12 -26.47
C SER A 334 -5.20 10.02 -27.66
N PHE A 335 -4.29 10.96 -27.45
CA PHE A 335 -3.93 11.96 -28.46
C PHE A 335 -2.53 12.49 -28.20
N VAL A 336 -2.02 13.24 -29.18
CA VAL A 336 -0.69 13.83 -29.14
C VAL A 336 -0.81 15.31 -29.45
N LEU A 337 -0.20 16.15 -28.60
CA LEU A 337 -0.08 17.58 -28.79
C LEU A 337 1.35 17.96 -29.14
N GLU A 338 1.53 18.99 -29.94
CA GLU A 338 2.84 19.54 -30.29
C GLU A 338 2.74 21.06 -30.40
N TYR A 339 3.83 21.76 -30.06
CA TYR A 339 3.93 23.21 -30.30
C TYR A 339 4.36 23.49 -31.74
N ASP A 340 3.53 24.20 -32.50
CA ASP A 340 3.78 24.49 -33.91
C ASP A 340 4.67 25.73 -34.18
N GLY A 341 5.28 26.27 -33.12
CA GLY A 341 5.98 27.55 -33.13
C GLY A 341 5.11 28.76 -32.76
N SER A 342 3.79 28.57 -32.63
CA SER A 342 2.86 29.63 -32.21
C SER A 342 1.91 29.16 -31.10
N ALA A 343 1.37 27.96 -31.22
CA ALA A 343 0.40 27.39 -30.30
C ALA A 343 0.51 25.87 -30.26
N TYR A 344 0.01 25.29 -29.18
CA TYR A 344 -0.12 23.84 -29.07
C TYR A 344 -1.28 23.35 -29.93
N ARG A 345 -1.04 22.31 -30.75
CA ARG A 345 -2.04 21.69 -31.61
C ARG A 345 -2.02 20.18 -31.48
N ARG A 346 -3.19 19.58 -31.71
CA ARG A 346 -3.32 18.12 -31.84
C ARG A 346 -2.71 17.68 -33.16
N VAL A 347 -1.66 16.86 -33.09
CA VAL A 347 -1.02 16.23 -34.26
C VAL A 347 -1.55 14.82 -34.52
N ALA A 348 -2.08 14.16 -33.49
CA ALA A 348 -2.79 12.88 -33.59
C ALA A 348 -3.93 12.82 -32.56
N SER A 349 -5.02 12.10 -32.83
CA SER A 349 -6.21 12.04 -31.95
C SER A 349 -7.04 10.77 -32.17
N GLY A 350 -7.86 10.40 -31.18
CA GLY A 350 -8.70 9.20 -31.27
C GLY A 350 -7.92 7.89 -31.20
N LEU A 351 -6.72 7.94 -30.62
CA LEU A 351 -5.78 6.81 -30.60
C LEU A 351 -6.21 5.77 -29.57
N GLN A 352 -6.09 4.49 -29.95
CA GLN A 352 -6.40 3.35 -29.10
C GLN A 352 -5.21 2.92 -28.24
N TRP A 353 -4.22 3.79 -28.05
CA TRP A 353 -2.93 3.45 -27.49
C TRP A 353 -2.69 4.17 -26.17
N HIS A 354 -2.04 3.48 -25.23
CA HIS A 354 -1.41 4.09 -24.07
C HIS A 354 0.08 4.18 -24.31
N PHE A 355 0.68 5.27 -23.85
CA PHE A 355 2.02 5.66 -24.25
C PHE A 355 2.99 5.69 -23.09
N ARG A 356 4.26 5.48 -23.42
CA ARG A 356 5.42 5.69 -22.54
C ARG A 356 6.59 6.13 -23.39
N VAL A 357 7.20 7.27 -23.06
CA VAL A 357 8.48 7.67 -23.65
C VAL A 357 9.60 7.19 -22.73
N VAL A 358 10.56 6.46 -23.29
CA VAL A 358 11.74 5.98 -22.56
C VAL A 358 13.02 6.53 -23.20
N PRO A 359 13.98 7.03 -22.40
CA PRO A 359 15.26 7.48 -22.94
C PRO A 359 16.06 6.29 -23.47
N THR A 360 16.85 6.51 -24.53
CA THR A 360 17.81 5.52 -25.06
C THR A 360 19.19 6.13 -25.19
N ASP A 361 20.23 5.31 -25.01
CA ASP A 361 21.63 5.76 -24.99
C ASP A 361 22.15 6.25 -26.36
N MET A 362 21.47 5.96 -27.48
CA MET A 362 22.06 6.12 -28.82
C MET A 362 21.17 6.72 -29.92
N ALA A 363 19.83 6.76 -29.77
CA ALA A 363 18.93 7.11 -30.89
C ALA A 363 17.85 8.16 -30.55
N GLY A 364 17.99 8.87 -29.42
CA GLY A 364 16.94 9.76 -28.92
C GLY A 364 15.87 9.00 -28.12
N PRO A 365 14.78 9.67 -27.70
CA PRO A 365 13.69 9.04 -26.98
C PRO A 365 12.98 7.99 -27.84
N MET A 366 12.59 6.87 -27.23
CA MET A 366 11.79 5.83 -27.87
C MET A 366 10.36 5.88 -27.35
N LEU A 367 9.39 5.87 -28.26
CA LEU A 367 7.98 5.79 -27.91
C LEU A 367 7.52 4.33 -27.84
N LEU A 368 6.97 3.95 -26.70
CA LEU A 368 6.32 2.67 -26.50
C LEU A 368 4.80 2.84 -26.48
N GLY A 369 4.09 1.88 -27.06
CA GLY A 369 2.64 1.87 -27.15
C GLY A 369 2.06 0.52 -26.77
N GLN A 370 1.00 0.54 -25.96
CA GLN A 370 0.21 -0.66 -25.66
C GLN A 370 -1.26 -0.40 -25.97
N LYS A 371 -1.84 -1.27 -26.79
CA LYS A 371 -3.18 -1.08 -27.32
C LYS A 371 -4.23 -1.31 -26.23
N GLN A 372 -5.19 -0.40 -26.10
CA GLN A 372 -6.35 -0.58 -25.26
C GLN A 372 -7.19 -1.77 -25.76
N PRO A 373 -7.45 -2.79 -24.93
CA PRO A 373 -8.24 -3.95 -25.36
C PRO A 373 -9.74 -3.60 -25.44
N PRO A 374 -10.46 -4.05 -26.50
CA PRO A 374 -11.83 -3.59 -26.79
C PRO A 374 -12.93 -4.18 -25.90
N THR A 375 -12.81 -5.40 -25.37
CA THR A 375 -13.89 -6.02 -24.56
C THR A 375 -13.33 -6.97 -23.52
N ASP A 376 -12.69 -8.06 -23.92
CA ASP A 376 -12.05 -9.03 -23.02
C ASP A 376 -10.61 -8.65 -22.63
N GLY A 377 -10.12 -9.18 -21.52
CA GLY A 377 -8.74 -9.02 -21.08
C GLY A 377 -8.42 -7.69 -20.37
N ASN A 378 -7.15 -7.44 -20.14
CA ASN A 378 -6.64 -6.21 -19.53
C ASN A 378 -5.47 -5.65 -20.33
N LEU A 379 -5.04 -4.42 -20.05
CA LEU A 379 -3.97 -3.77 -20.82
C LEU A 379 -2.68 -4.60 -20.84
N MET A 380 -2.28 -5.18 -19.70
CA MET A 380 -1.10 -6.04 -19.58
C MET A 380 -1.15 -7.28 -20.48
N SER A 381 -2.33 -7.79 -20.84
CA SER A 381 -2.44 -8.94 -21.77
C SER A 381 -1.99 -8.61 -23.20
N GLN A 382 -1.96 -7.33 -23.57
CA GLN A 382 -1.58 -6.89 -24.91
C GLN A 382 -0.06 -6.73 -25.02
N PRO A 383 0.56 -7.03 -26.17
CA PRO A 383 1.96 -6.72 -26.39
C PRO A 383 2.21 -5.20 -26.37
N ILE A 384 3.44 -4.84 -25.99
CA ILE A 384 3.97 -3.48 -26.07
C ILE A 384 4.77 -3.39 -27.36
N PHE A 385 4.51 -2.35 -28.16
CA PHE A 385 5.19 -2.10 -29.43
C PHE A 385 6.10 -0.88 -29.31
N HIS A 386 7.17 -0.88 -30.10
CA HIS A 386 7.83 0.36 -30.49
C HIS A 386 6.89 1.12 -31.44
N MET A 387 6.56 2.36 -31.13
CA MET A 387 5.68 3.19 -31.95
C MET A 387 6.51 4.13 -32.82
N MET A 388 6.08 4.31 -34.06
CA MET A 388 6.78 5.13 -35.06
C MET A 388 5.82 6.15 -35.66
N TRP A 389 6.33 7.33 -35.97
CA TRP A 389 5.62 8.33 -36.76
C TRP A 389 5.70 7.96 -38.25
N ASP A 390 4.56 7.83 -38.92
CA ASP A 390 4.50 7.51 -40.36
C ASP A 390 4.36 8.75 -41.27
N GLY A 391 4.37 9.95 -40.69
CA GLY A 391 4.09 11.22 -41.37
C GLY A 391 2.68 11.75 -41.11
N THR A 392 1.75 10.92 -40.62
CA THR A 392 0.36 11.29 -40.34
C THR A 392 -0.10 10.86 -38.95
N ASP A 393 0.29 9.67 -38.51
CA ASP A 393 -0.11 9.11 -37.21
C ASP A 393 1.01 8.27 -36.58
N TYR A 394 0.81 7.88 -35.33
CA TYR A 394 1.70 6.97 -34.59
C TYR A 394 1.23 5.53 -34.75
N VAL A 395 2.04 4.74 -35.44
CA VAL A 395 1.74 3.34 -35.81
C VAL A 395 2.68 2.35 -35.11
N PRO A 396 2.22 1.13 -34.79
CA PRO A 396 3.06 0.12 -34.17
C PRO A 396 4.10 -0.43 -35.16
N GLY A 397 5.35 -0.46 -34.75
CA GLY A 397 6.45 -1.18 -35.38
C GLY A 397 6.66 -2.55 -34.72
N ASP A 398 7.92 -2.84 -34.39
CA ASP A 398 8.30 -4.12 -33.79
C ASP A 398 7.74 -4.31 -32.37
N VAL A 399 7.51 -5.57 -32.00
CA VAL A 399 7.12 -5.93 -30.62
C VAL A 399 8.30 -5.67 -29.69
N PHE A 400 8.14 -4.70 -28.80
CA PHE A 400 9.11 -4.37 -27.77
C PHE A 400 9.08 -5.37 -26.61
N LEU A 401 7.88 -5.71 -26.13
CA LEU A 401 7.68 -6.70 -25.07
C LEU A 401 6.40 -7.51 -25.31
N ALA A 402 6.50 -8.83 -25.20
CA ALA A 402 5.35 -9.71 -25.34
C ALA A 402 4.26 -9.42 -24.29
N GLY A 403 3.01 -9.70 -24.64
CA GLY A 403 1.88 -9.56 -23.73
C GLY A 403 1.99 -10.47 -22.50
N GLY A 404 1.34 -10.06 -21.41
CA GLY A 404 1.33 -10.77 -20.12
C GLY A 404 2.56 -10.53 -19.25
N LYS A 405 3.46 -9.62 -19.64
CA LYS A 405 4.72 -9.34 -18.94
C LYS A 405 4.63 -8.12 -18.04
N ALA A 406 4.25 -6.98 -18.61
CA ALA A 406 4.18 -5.68 -17.94
C ALA A 406 3.19 -4.74 -18.64
N ASN A 407 2.92 -3.62 -18.00
CA ASN A 407 2.10 -2.54 -18.55
C ASN A 407 2.98 -1.36 -18.97
N VAL A 408 2.69 -0.75 -20.11
CA VAL A 408 3.45 0.36 -20.71
C VAL A 408 3.70 1.51 -19.75
N PHE A 409 2.74 1.84 -18.87
CA PHE A 409 2.89 2.92 -17.89
C PHE A 409 4.06 2.73 -16.93
N SER A 410 4.44 1.47 -16.65
CA SER A 410 5.52 1.14 -15.70
C SER A 410 6.89 0.98 -16.34
N ILE A 411 6.97 0.98 -17.67
CA ILE A 411 8.20 0.56 -18.35
C ILE A 411 9.32 1.58 -18.10
N ALA A 412 10.46 1.04 -17.70
CA ALA A 412 11.75 1.70 -17.76
C ALA A 412 12.73 0.80 -18.54
N VAL A 413 13.75 1.43 -19.13
CA VAL A 413 14.72 0.77 -19.99
C VAL A 413 16.10 1.30 -19.61
N GLY A 414 17.08 0.41 -19.50
CA GLY A 414 18.40 0.84 -19.09
C GLY A 414 19.40 -0.27 -18.83
N LYS A 415 20.69 0.10 -18.81
CA LYS A 415 21.79 -0.78 -18.38
C LYS A 415 21.83 -0.84 -16.86
N ILE A 416 21.15 -1.83 -16.30
CA ILE A 416 21.08 -2.05 -14.85
C ILE A 416 22.01 -3.20 -14.44
N ALA A 417 21.97 -4.33 -15.16
CA ALA A 417 22.84 -5.46 -14.89
C ALA A 417 24.23 -5.29 -15.55
N ALA A 418 25.29 -5.67 -14.83
CA ALA A 418 26.68 -5.44 -15.24
C ALA A 418 27.22 -6.40 -16.33
N GLU A 419 26.40 -7.31 -16.88
CA GLU A 419 26.81 -8.13 -18.02
C GLU A 419 26.81 -7.25 -19.27
N GLU A 420 28.00 -7.05 -19.83
CA GLU A 420 28.33 -5.99 -20.78
C GLU A 420 27.34 -5.89 -21.97
N ASN A 421 26.80 -4.68 -22.15
CA ASN A 421 26.07 -4.20 -23.33
C ASN A 421 24.60 -4.63 -23.50
N GLU A 422 23.98 -5.30 -22.54
CA GLU A 422 22.54 -5.60 -22.61
C GLU A 422 21.69 -4.48 -21.97
N THR A 423 20.67 -4.03 -22.70
CA THR A 423 19.67 -3.11 -22.16
C THR A 423 18.55 -3.91 -21.51
N ASN A 424 18.40 -3.77 -20.20
CA ASN A 424 17.31 -4.41 -19.47
C ASN A 424 15.99 -3.64 -19.66
N VAL A 425 14.89 -4.38 -19.60
CA VAL A 425 13.54 -3.81 -19.47
C VAL A 425 13.08 -4.02 -18.04
N ILE A 426 12.50 -2.99 -17.43
CA ILE A 426 11.94 -3.06 -16.08
C ILE A 426 10.45 -2.72 -16.15
N GLY A 427 9.64 -3.41 -15.37
CA GLY A 427 8.23 -3.08 -15.21
C GLY A 427 7.62 -3.74 -14.00
N TYR A 428 6.37 -3.41 -13.71
CA TYR A 428 5.57 -4.09 -12.70
C TYR A 428 4.82 -5.27 -13.32
N ASN A 429 4.77 -6.39 -12.59
CA ASN A 429 3.84 -7.48 -12.90
C ASN A 429 2.46 -7.25 -12.25
N GLU A 430 1.53 -8.19 -12.43
CA GLU A 430 0.16 -8.11 -11.91
C GLU A 430 0.04 -7.98 -10.38
N TYR A 431 1.11 -8.26 -9.64
CA TYR A 431 1.16 -8.16 -8.18
C TYR A 431 1.87 -6.88 -7.71
N ASP A 432 2.11 -5.92 -8.61
CA ASP A 432 2.90 -4.70 -8.40
C ASP A 432 4.33 -4.98 -7.90
N ARG A 433 4.90 -6.14 -8.27
CA ARG A 433 6.31 -6.46 -7.98
C ARG A 433 7.18 -6.03 -9.15
N ILE A 434 8.29 -5.41 -8.83
CA ILE A 434 9.28 -4.99 -9.82
C ILE A 434 9.85 -6.25 -10.47
N THR A 435 9.86 -6.28 -11.79
CA THR A 435 10.41 -7.38 -12.57
C THR A 435 11.41 -6.80 -13.56
N VAL A 436 12.62 -7.35 -13.56
CA VAL A 436 13.69 -7.03 -14.51
C VAL A 436 13.70 -8.15 -15.55
N PHE A 437 13.69 -7.75 -16.82
CA PHE A 437 13.71 -8.64 -17.96
C PHE A 437 15.03 -8.49 -18.73
N ARG A 438 15.57 -9.62 -19.20
CA ARG A 438 16.63 -9.66 -20.21
C ARG A 438 16.09 -9.23 -21.59
N PRO A 439 16.96 -8.86 -22.54
CA PRO A 439 16.58 -8.77 -23.94
C PRO A 439 15.78 -10.00 -24.39
N GLY A 440 14.63 -9.80 -25.03
CA GLY A 440 13.71 -10.88 -25.42
C GLY A 440 12.66 -11.28 -24.36
N GLY A 441 12.66 -10.67 -23.17
CA GLY A 441 11.54 -10.77 -22.21
C GLY A 441 11.59 -11.96 -21.24
N ALA A 442 12.74 -12.62 -21.11
CA ALA A 442 12.99 -13.58 -20.03
C ALA A 442 13.16 -12.84 -18.70
N ILE A 443 12.61 -13.39 -17.61
CA ILE A 443 12.72 -12.76 -16.28
C ILE A 443 14.13 -13.01 -15.75
N GLU A 444 14.81 -11.93 -15.39
CA GLU A 444 16.12 -11.95 -14.73
C GLU A 444 15.98 -11.87 -13.22
N TRP A 445 15.12 -10.97 -12.74
CA TRP A 445 14.91 -10.75 -11.33
C TRP A 445 13.49 -10.27 -11.05
N LYS A 446 12.99 -10.55 -9.84
CA LYS A 446 11.69 -10.09 -9.35
C LYS A 446 11.78 -9.72 -7.88
N SER A 447 11.20 -8.58 -7.51
CA SER A 447 11.13 -8.15 -6.11
C SER A 447 10.27 -9.09 -5.26
N THR A 448 10.62 -9.19 -3.98
CA THR A 448 9.81 -9.87 -2.96
C THR A 448 8.55 -9.07 -2.66
N ASP A 449 8.77 -7.78 -2.39
CA ASP A 449 7.74 -6.85 -1.97
C ASP A 449 7.08 -6.16 -3.17
N ALA A 450 5.84 -5.77 -2.97
CA ALA A 450 5.12 -4.94 -3.92
C ALA A 450 5.48 -3.47 -3.69
N HIS A 451 5.64 -2.75 -4.78
CA HIS A 451 5.86 -1.30 -4.78
C HIS A 451 4.77 -0.63 -5.63
N GLY A 452 4.91 0.64 -5.96
CA GLY A 452 3.90 1.32 -6.77
C GLY A 452 2.63 1.58 -5.96
N GLY A 453 1.49 1.25 -6.56
CA GLY A 453 0.16 1.46 -5.98
C GLY A 453 -0.52 2.74 -6.50
N SER A 454 -1.09 2.69 -7.70
CA SER A 454 -1.90 3.79 -8.25
C SER A 454 -3.39 3.62 -7.92
N LEU A 455 -4.12 4.74 -7.99
CA LEU A 455 -5.58 4.78 -8.05
C LEU A 455 -6.12 5.01 -9.47
N ASN A 456 -5.25 5.30 -10.45
CA ASN A 456 -5.68 5.39 -11.85
C ASN A 456 -6.12 3.98 -12.29
N ALA A 457 -7.37 3.85 -12.73
CA ALA A 457 -7.97 2.57 -13.07
C ALA A 457 -9.09 2.74 -14.09
N TYR A 458 -9.47 1.65 -14.74
CA TYR A 458 -10.76 1.54 -15.43
C TYR A 458 -11.57 0.39 -14.86
N GLN A 459 -12.89 0.50 -15.00
CA GLN A 459 -13.83 -0.56 -14.62
C GLN A 459 -13.88 -1.62 -15.72
N LEU A 460 -13.66 -2.87 -15.34
CA LEU A 460 -13.84 -4.03 -16.21
C LEU A 460 -15.35 -4.29 -16.39
N PRO A 461 -15.77 -4.71 -17.59
CA PRO A 461 -17.14 -5.16 -17.81
C PRO A 461 -17.49 -6.29 -16.84
N SER A 462 -18.66 -6.20 -16.19
CA SER A 462 -19.12 -7.25 -15.28
C SER A 462 -19.36 -8.55 -16.06
N LYS A 463 -18.75 -9.66 -15.62
CA LYS A 463 -18.98 -10.99 -16.20
C LYS A 463 -20.32 -11.62 -15.78
N GLU A 464 -20.99 -11.04 -14.77
CA GLU A 464 -22.34 -11.42 -14.32
C GLU A 464 -23.21 -10.16 -14.16
N GLU A 465 -24.54 -10.25 -14.30
CA GLU A 465 -25.50 -9.15 -14.06
C GLU A 465 -25.58 -8.68 -12.58
N LYS A 466 -24.52 -8.83 -11.79
CA LYS A 466 -24.48 -8.45 -10.37
C LYS A 466 -23.37 -7.44 -10.10
N THR A 467 -23.78 -6.18 -9.95
CA THR A 467 -23.32 -5.08 -9.05
C THR A 467 -21.84 -4.88 -8.66
N VAL A 468 -20.88 -5.75 -8.97
CA VAL A 468 -19.46 -5.59 -8.64
C VAL A 468 -18.65 -5.50 -9.92
N THR A 469 -18.34 -4.28 -10.34
CA THR A 469 -17.38 -4.00 -11.41
C THR A 469 -15.96 -4.18 -10.88
N ASP A 470 -15.24 -5.17 -11.39
CA ASP A 470 -13.81 -5.31 -11.10
C ASP A 470 -13.02 -4.09 -11.63
N SER A 471 -12.05 -3.60 -10.87
CA SER A 471 -11.22 -2.46 -11.29
C SER A 471 -9.83 -2.92 -11.70
N TYR A 472 -9.37 -2.51 -12.88
CA TYR A 472 -7.98 -2.72 -13.29
C TYR A 472 -7.19 -1.44 -13.04
N PHE A 473 -6.32 -1.48 -12.03
CA PHE A 473 -5.44 -0.36 -11.68
C PHE A 473 -4.20 -0.36 -12.57
N PHE A 474 -3.87 0.80 -13.11
CA PHE A 474 -2.62 1.00 -13.83
C PHE A 474 -1.46 1.08 -12.84
N PRO A 475 -0.28 0.53 -13.16
CA PRO A 475 0.87 0.71 -12.31
C PRO A 475 1.41 2.15 -12.42
N MET A 476 2.13 2.59 -11.39
CA MET A 476 2.92 3.83 -11.48
C MET A 476 4.14 3.62 -12.38
N ARG A 477 4.68 4.71 -12.92
CA ARG A 477 5.92 4.64 -13.70
C ARG A 477 7.10 4.19 -12.86
N ILE A 478 8.15 3.70 -13.51
CA ILE A 478 9.48 3.49 -12.93
C ILE A 478 10.42 4.47 -13.62
N CYS A 479 11.32 5.09 -12.86
CA CYS A 479 12.34 5.99 -13.39
C CYS A 479 13.73 5.37 -13.20
N THR A 480 14.62 5.61 -14.17
CA THR A 480 16.01 5.20 -14.11
C THR A 480 16.91 6.37 -14.44
N GLY A 481 18.08 6.43 -13.81
CA GLY A 481 19.09 7.46 -14.06
C GLY A 481 20.42 7.07 -13.44
N ASP A 482 21.53 7.51 -14.02
CA ASP A 482 22.86 7.39 -13.43
C ASP A 482 23.01 8.53 -12.41
N LEU A 483 22.61 8.25 -11.17
CA LEU A 483 22.48 9.26 -10.11
C LEU A 483 23.81 9.49 -9.40
N ASP A 484 24.69 8.49 -9.40
CA ASP A 484 26.02 8.57 -8.78
C ASP A 484 27.16 8.74 -9.81
N LYS A 485 26.82 8.85 -11.10
CA LYS A 485 27.74 9.04 -12.23
C LYS A 485 28.76 7.92 -12.37
N ASN A 486 28.40 6.70 -11.96
CA ASN A 486 29.26 5.53 -12.06
C ASN A 486 29.13 4.80 -13.42
N GLY A 487 28.24 5.26 -14.30
CA GLY A 487 27.97 4.66 -15.61
C GLY A 487 26.93 3.52 -15.60
N ARG A 488 26.33 3.22 -14.44
CA ARG A 488 25.18 2.30 -14.30
C ARG A 488 23.96 3.09 -13.86
N LEU A 489 22.79 2.56 -14.17
CA LEU A 489 21.55 3.23 -13.82
C LEU A 489 21.00 2.74 -12.49
N GLU A 490 20.71 3.67 -11.59
CA GLU A 490 19.86 3.47 -10.43
C GLU A 490 18.39 3.47 -10.87
N MET A 491 17.59 2.65 -10.19
CA MET A 491 16.14 2.64 -10.33
C MET A 491 15.49 3.39 -9.18
N ILE A 492 14.64 4.38 -9.48
CA ILE A 492 13.78 5.04 -8.50
C ILE A 492 12.36 4.52 -8.64
N VAL A 493 11.77 4.13 -7.51
CA VAL A 493 10.37 3.72 -7.42
C VAL A 493 9.62 4.48 -6.34
N ALA A 494 8.37 4.84 -6.62
CA ALA A 494 7.42 5.28 -5.62
C ALA A 494 6.71 4.08 -4.96
N SER A 495 6.41 4.18 -3.68
CA SER A 495 5.61 3.18 -2.96
C SER A 495 4.54 3.87 -2.11
N ASN A 496 3.28 3.62 -2.44
CA ASN A 496 2.13 4.07 -1.66
C ASN A 496 1.71 2.99 -0.67
N LYS A 497 1.63 3.36 0.61
CA LYS A 497 1.26 2.44 1.70
C LYS A 497 -0.25 2.21 1.68
N GLU A 498 -0.64 1.00 1.30
CA GLU A 498 -2.04 0.61 1.21
C GLU A 498 -2.64 0.33 2.59
N VAL A 499 -3.80 0.89 2.87
CA VAL A 499 -4.59 0.58 4.07
C VAL A 499 -5.37 -0.70 3.81
N GLY A 500 -5.16 -1.75 4.63
CA GLY A 500 -5.93 -3.00 4.54
C GLY A 500 -5.28 -4.14 3.75
N ASN A 501 -3.98 -4.06 3.45
CA ASN A 501 -3.17 -5.17 2.88
C ASN A 501 -3.81 -5.88 1.66
N ARG A 502 -4.44 -5.15 0.72
CA ARG A 502 -5.04 -5.73 -0.50
C ARG A 502 -6.17 -6.74 -0.26
N LEU A 503 -6.77 -6.73 0.93
CA LEU A 503 -7.84 -7.67 1.29
C LEU A 503 -9.15 -7.40 0.53
N VAL A 504 -9.34 -6.19 -0.04
CA VAL A 504 -10.52 -5.82 -0.83
C VAL A 504 -10.12 -5.67 -2.30
N ARG A 505 -10.58 -6.60 -3.16
CA ARG A 505 -10.14 -6.72 -4.57
C ARG A 505 -10.41 -5.51 -5.47
N ASN A 506 -11.25 -4.55 -5.07
CA ASN A 506 -11.67 -3.43 -5.92
C ASN A 506 -11.55 -2.04 -5.27
N GLN A 507 -10.92 -1.93 -4.10
CA GLN A 507 -10.77 -0.65 -3.42
C GLN A 507 -9.36 -0.52 -2.83
N ARG A 508 -8.56 0.35 -3.44
CA ARG A 508 -7.24 0.75 -2.95
C ARG A 508 -7.38 2.07 -2.21
N PHE A 509 -6.72 2.17 -1.05
CA PHE A 509 -6.65 3.38 -0.24
C PHE A 509 -5.22 3.58 0.23
N TYR A 510 -4.70 4.79 0.07
CA TYR A 510 -3.32 5.14 0.37
C TYR A 510 -3.27 6.35 1.28
N THR A 511 -2.53 6.27 2.39
CA THR A 511 -2.40 7.38 3.35
C THR A 511 -1.02 8.02 3.33
N ASN A 512 -0.01 7.23 2.97
CA ASN A 512 1.38 7.65 2.99
C ASN A 512 2.11 7.12 1.78
N SER A 513 3.19 7.79 1.43
CA SER A 513 4.03 7.43 0.30
C SER A 513 5.49 7.70 0.59
N ARG A 514 6.38 7.08 -0.18
CA ARG A 514 7.83 7.31 -0.13
C ARG A 514 8.48 6.92 -1.45
N PHE A 515 9.67 7.43 -1.69
CA PHE A 515 10.55 6.95 -2.76
C PHE A 515 11.61 5.99 -2.22
N LEU A 516 12.03 5.07 -3.08
CA LEU A 516 13.14 4.16 -2.85
C LEU A 516 14.05 4.17 -4.09
N SER A 517 15.35 4.10 -3.87
CA SER A 517 16.36 3.89 -4.92
C SER A 517 16.97 2.51 -4.80
N PHE A 518 17.25 1.89 -5.94
CA PHE A 518 17.85 0.57 -6.03
C PHE A 518 18.98 0.53 -7.06
N SER A 519 20.04 -0.22 -6.77
CA SER A 519 21.10 -0.56 -7.72
C SER A 519 21.27 -2.08 -7.83
N TRP A 520 21.83 -2.52 -8.95
CA TRP A 520 22.13 -3.93 -9.18
C TRP A 520 23.41 -4.37 -8.47
N SER A 521 23.34 -5.45 -7.71
CA SER A 521 24.49 -6.02 -6.97
C SER A 521 25.19 -7.18 -7.69
N GLY A 522 24.70 -7.60 -8.86
CA GLY A 522 25.13 -8.84 -9.53
C GLY A 522 24.18 -10.01 -9.28
N MET A 523 23.55 -10.08 -8.11
CA MET A 523 22.58 -11.14 -7.76
C MET A 523 21.12 -10.67 -7.74
N GLY A 524 20.91 -9.35 -7.81
CA GLY A 524 19.60 -8.74 -7.72
C GLY A 524 19.68 -7.26 -7.33
N MET A 525 18.52 -6.62 -7.24
CA MET A 525 18.41 -5.22 -6.82
C MET A 525 18.57 -5.08 -5.30
N VAL A 526 19.34 -4.08 -4.89
CA VAL A 526 19.58 -3.72 -3.48
C VAL A 526 19.11 -2.28 -3.25
N GLU A 527 18.40 -2.04 -2.15
CA GLU A 527 17.95 -0.69 -1.76
C GLU A 527 19.16 0.16 -1.37
N ASN A 528 19.34 1.30 -2.04
CA ASN A 528 20.39 2.27 -1.75
C ASN A 528 19.96 3.23 -0.65
N TRP A 529 18.77 3.80 -0.81
CA TRP A 529 18.19 4.79 0.10
C TRP A 529 16.67 4.85 -0.07
N LYS A 530 16.01 5.50 0.89
CA LYS A 530 14.58 5.83 0.85
C LYS A 530 14.32 7.20 1.44
N THR A 531 13.26 7.86 1.00
CA THR A 531 12.82 9.13 1.59
C THR A 531 12.08 8.90 2.91
N ASN A 532 11.93 9.97 3.69
CA ASN A 532 10.93 10.00 4.76
C ASN A 532 9.52 9.75 4.20
N GLU A 533 8.62 9.30 5.06
CA GLU A 533 7.21 9.14 4.67
C GLU A 533 6.58 10.52 4.40
N LEU A 534 5.91 10.61 3.26
CA LEU A 534 5.06 11.72 2.87
C LEU A 534 3.62 11.39 3.23
N SER A 535 2.88 12.38 3.72
CA SER A 535 1.44 12.28 3.95
C SER A 535 0.69 12.54 2.64
N GLY A 536 -0.12 11.58 2.21
CA GLY A 536 -0.71 11.53 0.88
C GLY A 536 -0.06 10.46 -0.01
N ARG A 537 -0.58 10.31 -1.22
CA ARG A 537 -0.08 9.35 -2.21
C ARG A 537 0.65 10.05 -3.34
N ILE A 538 1.72 9.43 -3.82
CA ILE A 538 2.33 9.81 -5.09
C ILE A 538 1.40 9.30 -6.20
N SER A 539 1.07 10.18 -7.14
CA SER A 539 0.24 9.84 -8.31
C SER A 539 1.09 9.57 -9.55
N ASP A 540 2.13 10.37 -9.74
CA ASP A 540 3.14 10.23 -10.77
C ASP A 540 4.42 10.99 -10.37
N TYR A 541 5.53 10.71 -11.03
CA TYR A 541 6.83 11.33 -10.75
C TYR A 541 7.75 11.27 -11.97
N PHE A 542 8.77 12.13 -12.04
CA PHE A 542 9.69 12.22 -13.16
C PHE A 542 11.08 12.68 -12.69
N ILE A 543 12.11 12.44 -13.50
CA ILE A 543 13.45 12.97 -13.25
C ILE A 543 13.80 13.95 -14.38
N GLY A 544 14.03 15.21 -14.05
CA GLY A 544 14.30 16.26 -15.04
C GLY A 544 14.82 17.54 -14.39
N ASP A 545 15.32 18.46 -15.21
CA ASP A 545 15.76 19.79 -14.76
C ASP A 545 14.55 20.67 -14.49
N PHE A 546 14.06 20.62 -13.25
CA PHE A 546 12.82 21.23 -12.83
C PHE A 546 12.94 22.73 -12.61
N ASN A 547 14.11 23.20 -12.20
CA ASN A 547 14.34 24.59 -11.84
C ASN A 547 15.15 25.35 -12.90
N ASN A 548 15.52 24.70 -14.00
CA ASN A 548 16.33 25.24 -15.10
C ASN A 548 17.74 25.65 -14.64
N ASP A 549 18.35 24.87 -13.75
CA ASP A 549 19.71 25.10 -13.25
C ASP A 549 20.77 24.15 -13.86
N GLY A 550 20.34 23.25 -14.76
CA GLY A 550 21.17 22.25 -15.42
C GLY A 550 21.38 20.96 -14.62
N LYS A 551 20.84 20.86 -13.41
CA LYS A 551 20.82 19.62 -12.61
C LYS A 551 19.46 18.96 -12.73
N LYS A 552 19.38 17.70 -12.30
CA LYS A 552 18.14 16.93 -12.36
C LYS A 552 17.55 16.82 -10.96
N GLU A 553 16.24 17.00 -10.87
CA GLU A 553 15.48 16.79 -9.65
C GLU A 553 14.56 15.59 -9.83
N LEU A 554 14.26 14.92 -8.71
CA LEU A 554 13.13 14.01 -8.63
C LEU A 554 11.88 14.83 -8.33
N VAL A 555 11.06 15.01 -9.37
CA VAL A 555 9.80 15.75 -9.31
C VAL A 555 8.65 14.78 -9.13
N ALA A 556 7.68 15.10 -8.27
CA ALA A 556 6.56 14.22 -8.00
C ALA A 556 5.26 14.97 -7.78
N ALA A 557 4.16 14.38 -8.22
CA ALA A 557 2.81 14.82 -7.93
C ALA A 557 2.26 14.07 -6.72
N LEU A 558 2.10 14.80 -5.61
CA LEU A 558 1.58 14.29 -4.35
C LEU A 558 0.11 14.69 -4.18
N VAL A 559 -0.79 13.70 -4.20
CA VAL A 559 -2.22 13.89 -3.88
C VAL A 559 -2.37 13.80 -2.37
N ARG A 560 -2.71 14.93 -1.75
CA ARG A 560 -2.90 15.05 -0.30
C ARG A 560 -4.32 14.69 0.11
N ARG A 561 -5.30 15.01 -0.75
CA ARG A 561 -6.73 14.74 -0.52
C ARG A 561 -7.40 14.33 -1.82
N GLU A 562 -8.17 13.25 -1.78
CA GLU A 562 -8.90 12.74 -2.96
C GLU A 562 -10.23 13.46 -3.23
N GLY A 563 -10.73 14.28 -2.30
CA GLY A 563 -12.04 14.93 -2.44
C GLY A 563 -13.24 13.95 -2.47
N ARG A 564 -13.07 12.72 -1.94
CA ARG A 564 -14.11 11.66 -1.95
C ARG A 564 -15.16 11.81 -0.84
N ILE A 565 -14.96 12.75 0.08
CA ILE A 565 -15.90 13.07 1.18
C ILE A 565 -16.69 14.32 0.76
N SER A 566 -18.00 14.33 1.01
CA SER A 566 -18.84 15.50 0.73
C SER A 566 -18.24 16.76 1.36
N PHE A 567 -18.19 17.87 0.61
CA PHE A 567 -17.58 19.15 0.98
C PHE A 567 -16.04 19.16 1.15
N SER A 568 -15.34 18.07 0.84
CA SER A 568 -13.89 18.08 0.72
C SER A 568 -13.47 18.24 -0.73
N GLU A 569 -12.67 19.27 -1.02
CA GLU A 569 -12.06 19.43 -2.34
C GLU A 569 -10.82 18.54 -2.47
N ALA A 570 -10.58 18.03 -3.68
CA ALA A 570 -9.36 17.32 -3.99
C ALA A 570 -8.18 18.29 -3.96
N GLU A 571 -7.04 17.86 -3.42
CA GLU A 571 -5.85 18.70 -3.28
C GLU A 571 -4.60 17.92 -3.68
N SER A 572 -3.84 18.48 -4.61
CA SER A 572 -2.52 18.02 -5.01
C SER A 572 -1.48 19.12 -4.87
N ILE A 573 -0.22 18.70 -4.70
CA ILE A 573 0.97 19.56 -4.81
C ILE A 573 2.01 18.88 -5.68
N VAL A 574 2.87 19.67 -6.31
CA VAL A 574 4.11 19.20 -6.92
C VAL A 574 5.25 19.41 -5.93
N ILE A 575 6.10 18.40 -5.80
CA ILE A 575 7.29 18.42 -4.94
C ILE A 575 8.53 18.11 -5.79
N ALA A 576 9.67 18.68 -5.43
CA ALA A 576 10.93 18.42 -6.14
C ALA A 576 12.08 18.22 -5.14
N TYR A 577 12.80 17.11 -5.29
CA TYR A 577 14.00 16.79 -4.53
C TYR A 577 15.24 17.01 -5.39
N ASP A 578 16.20 17.77 -4.85
CA ASP A 578 17.53 17.86 -5.45
C ASP A 578 18.18 16.46 -5.44
N LEU A 579 18.57 15.97 -6.61
CA LEU A 579 19.42 14.79 -6.71
C LEU A 579 20.86 15.30 -6.69
N LYS A 580 21.46 15.28 -5.50
CA LYS A 580 22.86 15.68 -5.36
C LYS A 580 23.74 14.71 -6.14
N ASP A 581 24.61 15.27 -6.98
CA ASP A 581 25.82 14.58 -7.43
C ASP A 581 26.61 14.18 -6.17
N GLN A 582 26.87 12.89 -5.98
CA GLN A 582 27.74 12.43 -4.89
C GLN A 582 29.20 12.80 -5.14
#